data_AF-A0AA37JK78-F1
#
_entry.id   AF-A0AA37JK78-F1
#
_cell.length_a   1.000
_cell.length_b   1.000
_cell.length_c   1.000
_cell.angle_alpha   90.00
_cell.angle_beta   90.00
_cell.angle_gamma   90.00
#
_symmetry.space_group_name_H-M   'P 1'
#
loop_
_entity.id
_entity.type
_entity.pdbx_description
1 polymer ?
#
loop_
_entity_poly.entity_id
_entity_poly.type
_entity_poly.pdbx_seq_one_letter_code
_entity_poly.pdbx_strand_id
1 'polypeptide(L)'
;MKPIPFKMKGTEYALTVKIATYPEGNLAIKLYQESFGQLVFWDSLTVNLGGLRAKDCGFINTKTTGKRYHAWIKRNGLGERTGQVRLEDGIEYVEYIFNTRKLKKLDLDGYTYYSRRLNGELGRRYMRLYIALRRLAKHIPGFHYTDYSGWRRLEDSSDTLPLWIEAEDPAHHRHFTFEHHGISLRTIITDCDTQTVKNSLYLRREDMAAELLALFQEELPVYQPWSKERRWKSDTRHDPSLAQTFQETTNIRQKTMKRKTGRRSKKS
;
A
#
# COMPACT_ATOMS: atom_id res chain seq x y z
N MET A 1 -3.86 17.30 -16.78
CA MET A 1 -4.55 17.35 -15.47
C MET A 1 -5.24 18.70 -15.37
N LYS A 2 -6.48 18.79 -14.84
CA LYS A 2 -7.16 20.09 -14.73
C LYS A 2 -6.68 20.81 -13.45
N PRO A 3 -6.10 22.01 -13.55
CA PRO A 3 -5.72 22.77 -12.37
C PRO A 3 -6.95 23.26 -11.63
N ILE A 4 -6.84 23.38 -10.31
CA ILE A 4 -7.88 23.90 -9.43
C ILE A 4 -7.42 25.28 -8.95
N PRO A 5 -8.27 26.32 -9.07
CA PRO A 5 -7.92 27.66 -8.61
C PRO A 5 -7.77 27.70 -7.08
N PHE A 6 -6.74 28.37 -6.60
CA PHE A 6 -6.44 28.61 -5.19
C PHE A 6 -6.11 30.08 -4.98
N LYS A 7 -6.86 30.77 -4.11
CA LYS A 7 -6.66 32.19 -3.83
C LYS A 7 -5.85 32.39 -2.55
N MET A 8 -4.76 33.13 -2.64
CA MET A 8 -3.87 33.42 -1.52
C MET A 8 -3.31 34.83 -1.63
N LYS A 9 -3.48 35.65 -0.57
CA LYS A 9 -2.95 37.03 -0.48
C LYS A 9 -3.31 37.92 -1.69
N GLY A 10 -4.51 37.75 -2.26
CA GLY A 10 -4.97 38.51 -3.44
C GLY A 10 -4.58 37.91 -4.79
N THR A 11 -3.72 36.91 -4.81
CA THR A 11 -3.28 36.22 -6.04
C THR A 11 -4.02 34.90 -6.22
N GLU A 12 -4.38 34.58 -7.47
CA GLU A 12 -5.00 33.32 -7.84
C GLU A 12 -3.96 32.38 -8.49
N TYR A 13 -3.79 31.20 -7.89
CA TYR A 13 -2.85 30.18 -8.32
C TYR A 13 -3.64 29.03 -8.96
N ALA A 14 -3.25 28.63 -10.16
CA ALA A 14 -3.79 27.45 -10.82
C ALA A 14 -2.98 26.21 -10.37
N LEU A 15 -3.49 25.48 -9.37
CA LEU A 15 -2.76 24.38 -8.74
C LEU A 15 -3.17 23.03 -9.34
N THR A 16 -2.18 22.30 -9.85
CA THR A 16 -2.31 20.91 -10.27
C THR A 16 -2.06 20.00 -9.07
N VAL A 17 -3.02 19.14 -8.77
CA VAL A 17 -2.91 18.14 -7.71
C VAL A 17 -2.24 16.89 -8.25
N LYS A 18 -1.17 16.44 -7.58
CA LYS A 18 -0.55 15.13 -7.81
C LYS A 18 -0.59 14.29 -6.54
N ILE A 19 -0.92 13.02 -6.72
CA ILE A 19 -1.00 12.05 -5.65
C ILE A 19 0.33 11.32 -5.57
N ALA A 20 0.92 11.36 -4.40
CA ALA A 20 2.17 10.72 -4.07
C ALA A 20 1.98 9.89 -2.81
N THR A 21 3.07 9.32 -2.32
CA THR A 21 3.07 8.50 -1.12
C THR A 21 4.27 8.86 -0.27
N TYR A 22 4.03 9.08 1.02
CA TYR A 22 5.12 9.23 1.97
C TYR A 22 5.87 7.91 2.16
N PRO A 23 7.11 7.93 2.69
CA PRO A 23 7.91 6.72 2.85
C PRO A 23 7.17 5.55 3.51
N GLU A 24 6.38 5.86 4.54
CA GLU A 24 5.62 4.94 5.40
C GLU A 24 4.36 4.39 4.71
N GLY A 25 4.00 4.87 3.51
CA GLY A 25 2.79 4.44 2.79
C GLY A 25 1.59 5.38 2.93
N ASN A 26 1.70 6.44 3.74
CA ASN A 26 0.66 7.44 3.93
C ASN A 26 0.38 8.24 2.65
N LEU A 27 -0.87 8.70 2.52
CA LEU A 27 -1.29 9.53 1.40
C LEU A 27 -0.53 10.87 1.42
N ALA A 28 0.17 11.17 0.32
CA ALA A 28 0.76 12.48 0.11
C ALA A 28 0.04 13.18 -1.04
N ILE A 29 -0.46 14.39 -0.81
CA ILE A 29 -1.04 15.23 -1.86
C ILE A 29 -0.12 16.42 -2.08
N LYS A 30 0.54 16.46 -3.24
CA LYS A 30 1.46 17.52 -3.65
C LYS A 30 0.79 18.44 -4.65
N LEU A 31 1.02 19.73 -4.49
CA LEU A 31 0.49 20.80 -5.32
C LEU A 31 1.60 21.33 -6.21
N TYR A 32 1.31 21.46 -7.49
CA TYR A 32 2.23 21.96 -8.50
C TYR A 32 1.61 23.15 -9.22
N GLN A 33 2.43 24.11 -9.60
CA GLN A 33 2.04 25.20 -10.48
C GLN A 33 2.69 25.01 -11.84
N GLU A 34 1.93 25.23 -12.90
CA GLU A 34 2.48 25.21 -14.25
C GLU A 34 3.17 26.54 -14.55
N SER A 35 4.42 26.47 -14.98
CA SER A 35 5.24 27.62 -15.41
C SER A 35 6.05 27.19 -16.63
N PHE A 36 5.89 27.91 -17.75
CA PHE A 36 6.56 27.64 -19.03
C PHE A 36 6.49 26.15 -19.48
N GLY A 37 5.34 25.51 -19.33
CA GLY A 37 5.11 24.11 -19.72
C GLY A 37 5.73 23.07 -18.77
N GLN A 38 6.28 23.50 -17.63
CA GLN A 38 6.80 22.62 -16.58
C GLN A 38 5.99 22.74 -15.29
N LEU A 39 5.80 21.61 -14.61
CA LEU A 39 5.16 21.58 -13.29
C LEU A 39 6.20 21.82 -12.20
N VAL A 40 6.16 23.01 -11.62
CA VAL A 40 7.02 23.42 -10.49
C VAL A 40 6.31 23.05 -9.19
N PHE A 41 7.03 22.39 -8.28
CA PHE A 41 6.49 22.07 -6.97
C PHE A 41 6.15 23.36 -6.22
N TRP A 42 4.92 23.44 -5.71
CA TRP A 42 4.42 24.63 -5.04
C TRP A 42 4.33 24.41 -3.52
N ASP A 43 3.60 23.38 -3.08
CA ASP A 43 3.48 23.01 -1.67
C ASP A 43 2.96 21.57 -1.53
N SER A 44 2.97 21.02 -0.31
CA SER A 44 2.23 19.79 0.03
C SER A 44 0.96 20.15 0.80
N LEU A 45 -0.19 19.69 0.29
CA LEU A 45 -1.50 19.85 0.94
C LEU A 45 -1.57 19.04 2.23
N THR A 46 -1.00 17.84 2.20
CA THR A 46 -0.89 16.97 3.37
C THR A 46 0.46 17.15 4.04
N VAL A 47 0.55 16.79 5.32
CA VAL A 47 1.79 16.64 6.07
C VAL A 47 1.89 15.20 6.59
N ASN A 48 3.11 14.67 6.60
CA ASN A 48 3.38 13.35 7.16
C ASN A 48 3.73 13.48 8.63
N LEU A 49 2.74 13.31 9.49
CA LEU A 49 2.98 13.16 10.92
C LEU A 49 3.18 11.67 11.22
N GLY A 50 3.95 11.35 12.26
CA GLY A 50 4.30 9.96 12.57
C GLY A 50 3.10 9.01 12.67
N GLY A 51 3.29 7.78 12.18
CA GLY A 51 2.30 6.70 12.21
C GLY A 51 1.48 6.56 10.92
N LEU A 52 1.09 5.32 10.64
CA LEU A 52 0.26 4.97 9.48
C LEU A 52 -1.13 5.61 9.59
N ARG A 53 -1.69 5.97 8.43
CA ARG A 53 -3.02 6.56 8.27
C ARG A 53 -3.96 5.57 7.59
N ALA A 54 -5.24 5.66 7.94
CA ALA A 54 -6.28 4.96 7.21
C ALA A 54 -6.27 5.37 5.73
N LYS A 55 -6.83 4.50 4.89
CA LYS A 55 -6.91 4.75 3.45
C LYS A 55 -7.64 6.06 3.18
N ASP A 56 -7.07 6.82 2.24
CA ASP A 56 -7.52 8.14 1.81
C ASP A 56 -7.51 9.21 2.92
N CYS A 57 -6.88 8.96 4.08
CA CYS A 57 -6.75 9.93 5.15
C CYS A 57 -5.38 10.63 5.16
N GLY A 58 -5.38 11.91 5.54
CA GLY A 58 -4.14 12.67 5.73
C GLY A 58 -4.35 13.94 6.56
N PHE A 59 -3.32 14.33 7.31
CA PHE A 59 -3.29 15.60 8.03
C PHE A 59 -3.01 16.75 7.09
N ILE A 60 -3.72 17.86 7.24
CA ILE A 60 -3.56 19.03 6.37
C ILE A 60 -2.39 19.89 6.84
N ASN A 61 -1.48 20.21 5.92
CA ASN A 61 -0.37 21.12 6.19
C ASN A 61 -0.89 22.54 6.41
N THR A 62 -0.72 23.06 7.63
CA THR A 62 -1.15 24.42 7.99
C THR A 62 0.02 25.40 8.11
N LYS A 63 1.28 24.96 7.92
CA LYS A 63 2.49 25.77 8.19
C LYS A 63 2.57 27.04 7.32
N THR A 64 2.35 26.90 6.02
CA THR A 64 2.55 27.97 5.02
C THR A 64 1.26 28.75 4.71
N THR A 65 0.13 28.04 4.65
CA THR A 65 -1.16 28.55 4.15
C THR A 65 -2.22 28.71 5.23
N GLY A 66 -1.93 28.28 6.47
CA GLY A 66 -2.86 28.32 7.59
C GLY A 66 -4.16 27.59 7.29
N LYS A 67 -5.30 28.16 7.72
CA LYS A 67 -6.63 27.53 7.58
C LYS A 67 -7.19 27.54 6.14
N ARG A 68 -6.48 28.08 5.14
CA ARG A 68 -6.99 28.25 3.77
C ARG A 68 -7.22 26.93 3.04
N TYR A 69 -6.39 25.91 3.29
CA TYR A 69 -6.60 24.59 2.70
C TYR A 69 -7.91 23.95 3.14
N HIS A 70 -8.35 24.16 4.39
CA HIS A 70 -9.65 23.65 4.83
C HIS A 70 -10.82 24.22 4.00
N ALA A 71 -10.79 25.53 3.74
CA ALA A 71 -11.80 26.17 2.90
C ALA A 71 -11.73 25.70 1.45
N TRP A 72 -10.52 25.51 0.92
CA TRP A 72 -10.30 25.05 -0.44
C TRP A 72 -10.74 23.59 -0.66
N ILE A 73 -10.43 22.69 0.28
CA ILE A 73 -10.89 21.31 0.28
C ILE A 73 -12.42 21.26 0.29
N LYS A 74 -13.06 22.05 1.17
CA LYS A 74 -14.53 22.09 1.28
C LYS A 74 -15.18 22.60 -0.01
N ARG A 75 -14.71 23.73 -0.57
CA ARG A 75 -15.25 24.32 -1.81
C ARG A 75 -15.18 23.38 -3.01
N ASN A 76 -14.09 22.62 -3.12
CA ASN A 76 -13.90 21.66 -4.20
C ASN A 76 -14.46 20.27 -3.86
N GLY A 77 -15.03 20.09 -2.67
CA GLY A 77 -15.50 18.83 -2.11
C GLY A 77 -14.46 17.72 -2.20
N LEU A 78 -13.19 18.03 -1.94
CA LEU A 78 -12.07 17.08 -2.05
C LEU A 78 -12.05 16.08 -0.90
N GLY A 79 -12.63 16.42 0.26
CA GLY A 79 -12.65 15.58 1.44
C GLY A 79 -13.42 16.22 2.59
N GLU A 80 -13.58 15.45 3.65
CA GLU A 80 -14.31 15.80 4.86
C GLU A 80 -13.43 15.64 6.10
N ARG A 81 -13.76 16.35 7.17
CA ARG A 81 -13.02 16.24 8.44
C ARG A 81 -13.36 14.92 9.11
N THR A 82 -12.36 14.22 9.62
CA THR A 82 -12.58 12.99 10.41
C THR A 82 -12.86 13.27 11.89
N GLY A 83 -12.62 14.52 12.34
CA GLY A 83 -12.69 14.91 13.75
C GLY A 83 -11.38 14.70 14.51
N GLN A 84 -10.38 14.06 13.90
CA GLN A 84 -9.07 13.88 14.51
C GLN A 84 -8.22 15.15 14.37
N VAL A 85 -7.62 15.57 15.48
CA VAL A 85 -6.68 16.68 15.54
C VAL A 85 -5.43 16.21 16.25
N ARG A 86 -4.27 16.53 15.70
CA ARG A 86 -2.97 16.28 16.33
C ARG A 86 -2.27 17.61 16.57
N LEU A 87 -1.71 17.77 17.76
CA LEU A 87 -0.89 18.91 18.12
C LEU A 87 0.58 18.47 18.12
N GLU A 88 1.40 19.14 17.30
CA GLU A 88 2.84 18.86 17.19
C GLU A 88 3.55 20.22 17.02
N ASP A 89 4.56 20.49 17.85
CA ASP A 89 5.26 21.78 17.93
C ASP A 89 4.34 23.01 18.09
N GLY A 90 3.24 22.87 18.84
CA GLY A 90 2.26 23.94 19.03
C GLY A 90 1.36 24.24 17.82
N ILE A 91 1.43 23.42 16.76
CA ILE A 91 0.59 23.54 15.57
C ILE A 91 -0.47 22.42 15.57
N GLU A 92 -1.73 22.83 15.39
CA GLU A 92 -2.85 21.90 15.22
C GLU A 92 -2.98 21.45 13.76
N TYR A 93 -2.91 20.13 13.56
CA TYR A 93 -3.13 19.46 12.29
C TYR A 93 -4.44 18.69 12.33
N VAL A 94 -5.36 19.06 11.45
CA VAL A 94 -6.67 18.39 11.32
C VAL A 94 -6.57 17.32 10.24
N GLU A 95 -7.05 16.12 10.55
CA GLU A 95 -7.13 15.02 9.59
C GLU A 95 -8.38 15.13 8.72
N TYR A 96 -8.19 14.84 7.43
CA TYR A 96 -9.26 14.76 6.45
C TYR A 96 -9.28 13.38 5.80
N ILE A 97 -10.48 12.89 5.53
CA ILE A 97 -10.73 11.77 4.63
C ILE A 97 -11.05 12.32 3.24
N PHE A 98 -10.24 11.95 2.25
CA PHE A 98 -10.35 12.44 0.89
C PHE A 98 -11.27 11.57 0.04
N ASN A 99 -11.96 12.19 -0.91
CA ASN A 99 -12.86 11.49 -1.80
C ASN A 99 -12.08 10.70 -2.86
N THR A 100 -12.09 9.37 -2.73
CA THR A 100 -11.42 8.43 -3.64
C THR A 100 -11.70 8.69 -5.12
N ARG A 101 -12.95 8.98 -5.50
CA ARG A 101 -13.34 9.19 -6.90
C ARG A 101 -12.70 10.46 -7.46
N LYS A 102 -12.62 11.53 -6.67
CA LYS A 102 -11.97 12.78 -7.07
C LYS A 102 -10.46 12.64 -7.14
N LEU A 103 -9.85 11.96 -6.17
CA LEU A 103 -8.43 11.66 -6.20
C LEU A 103 -8.03 10.92 -7.48
N LYS A 104 -8.73 9.83 -7.83
CA LYS A 104 -8.50 9.10 -9.09
C LYS A 104 -8.70 9.96 -10.35
N LYS A 105 -9.66 10.89 -10.32
CA LYS A 105 -9.92 11.81 -11.46
C LYS A 105 -8.81 12.85 -11.61
N LEU A 106 -8.18 13.26 -10.51
CA LEU A 106 -7.08 14.23 -10.53
C LEU A 106 -5.78 13.57 -10.98
N ASP A 107 -5.47 12.39 -10.43
CA ASP A 107 -4.24 11.66 -10.70
C ASP A 107 -4.43 10.15 -10.51
N LEU A 108 -4.82 9.45 -11.58
CA LEU A 108 -5.08 8.01 -11.54
C LEU A 108 -3.81 7.20 -11.27
N ASP A 109 -2.69 7.58 -11.89
CA ASP A 109 -1.43 6.85 -11.79
C ASP A 109 -0.84 7.01 -10.39
N GLY A 110 -0.80 8.24 -9.88
CA GLY A 110 -0.38 8.55 -8.52
C GLY A 110 -1.25 7.85 -7.48
N TYR A 111 -2.58 7.87 -7.66
CA TYR A 111 -3.50 7.17 -6.77
C TYR A 111 -3.31 5.65 -6.81
N THR A 112 -3.09 5.07 -7.99
CA THR A 112 -2.85 3.63 -8.14
C THR A 112 -1.55 3.23 -7.45
N TYR A 113 -0.49 4.05 -7.59
CA TYR A 113 0.77 3.85 -6.89
C TYR A 113 0.59 3.94 -5.37
N TYR A 114 -0.09 4.98 -4.90
CA TYR A 114 -0.44 5.15 -3.48
C TYR A 114 -1.21 3.96 -2.95
N SER A 115 -2.29 3.56 -3.60
CA SER A 115 -3.10 2.43 -3.14
C SER A 115 -2.30 1.13 -3.12
N ARG A 116 -1.35 0.93 -4.05
CA ARG A 116 -0.44 -0.22 -4.03
C ARG A 116 0.54 -0.17 -2.86
N ARG A 117 1.03 1.02 -2.50
CA ARG A 117 2.04 1.22 -1.47
C ARG A 117 1.45 1.26 -0.05
N LEU A 118 0.27 1.84 0.11
CA LEU A 118 -0.57 1.70 1.32
C LEU A 118 -0.89 0.22 1.57
N ASN A 119 -1.29 -0.50 0.52
CA ASN A 119 -1.50 -1.94 0.59
C ASN A 119 -0.18 -2.75 0.58
N GLY A 120 1.01 -2.12 0.48
CA GLY A 120 2.19 -2.81 -0.02
C GLY A 120 3.54 -2.11 0.17
N GLU A 121 3.93 -1.92 1.42
CA GLU A 121 5.14 -2.56 1.96
C GLU A 121 4.78 -3.70 2.93
N LEU A 122 3.72 -3.55 3.74
CA LEU A 122 3.22 -4.61 4.62
C LEU A 122 2.64 -5.80 3.84
N GLY A 123 1.82 -5.56 2.82
CA GLY A 123 1.29 -6.61 1.94
C GLY A 123 2.36 -7.27 1.06
N ARG A 124 3.53 -6.64 0.86
CA ARG A 124 4.72 -7.27 0.24
C ARG A 124 5.55 -8.04 1.27
N ARG A 125 5.74 -7.47 2.46
CA ARG A 125 6.51 -8.03 3.59
C ARG A 125 5.87 -9.30 4.15
N TYR A 126 4.53 -9.35 4.19
CA TYR A 126 3.72 -10.46 4.73
C TYR A 126 2.79 -11.08 3.67
N MET A 127 3.17 -10.96 2.39
CA MET A 127 2.35 -11.43 1.25
C MET A 127 1.83 -12.86 1.44
N ARG A 128 2.69 -13.77 1.89
CA ARG A 128 2.33 -15.17 2.12
C ARG A 128 1.30 -15.35 3.23
N LEU A 129 1.41 -14.60 4.33
CA LEU A 129 0.44 -14.62 5.42
C LEU A 129 -0.94 -14.16 4.95
N TYR A 130 -1.03 -13.04 4.23
CA TYR A 130 -2.31 -12.57 3.69
C TYR A 130 -2.91 -13.51 2.63
N ILE A 131 -2.07 -14.22 1.86
CA ILE A 131 -2.57 -15.26 0.95
C ILE A 131 -3.16 -16.44 1.75
N ALA A 132 -2.48 -16.88 2.81
CA ALA A 132 -2.96 -17.93 3.70
C ALA A 132 -4.29 -17.55 4.36
N LEU A 133 -4.36 -16.39 5.01
CA LEU A 133 -5.57 -15.88 5.67
C LEU A 133 -6.76 -15.77 4.70
N ARG A 134 -6.55 -15.25 3.49
CA ARG A 134 -7.60 -15.20 2.45
C ARG A 134 -8.03 -16.58 1.97
N ARG A 135 -7.11 -17.54 1.93
CA ARG A 135 -7.43 -18.93 1.59
C ARG A 135 -8.29 -19.56 2.68
N LEU A 136 -7.94 -19.34 3.94
CA LEU A 136 -8.72 -19.83 5.09
C LEU A 136 -10.11 -19.21 5.13
N ALA A 137 -10.23 -17.88 5.05
CA ALA A 137 -11.52 -17.19 5.03
C ALA A 137 -12.44 -17.61 3.88
N LYS A 138 -11.88 -18.16 2.80
CA LYS A 138 -12.66 -18.66 1.67
C LYS A 138 -13.15 -20.10 1.87
N HIS A 139 -12.37 -20.94 2.54
CA HIS A 139 -12.57 -22.38 2.56
C HIS A 139 -13.02 -22.93 3.91
N ILE A 140 -12.71 -22.23 5.00
CA ILE A 140 -13.08 -22.61 6.36
C ILE A 140 -14.38 -21.86 6.73
N PRO A 141 -15.46 -22.55 7.12
CA PRO A 141 -16.72 -21.92 7.48
C PRO A 141 -16.57 -21.00 8.69
N GLY A 142 -17.01 -19.74 8.57
CA GLY A 142 -16.99 -18.77 9.68
C GLY A 142 -15.62 -18.18 9.99
N PHE A 143 -14.54 -18.66 9.37
CA PHE A 143 -13.22 -18.08 9.54
C PHE A 143 -13.21 -16.65 9.01
N HIS A 144 -12.81 -15.73 9.85
CA HIS A 144 -12.65 -14.33 9.48
C HIS A 144 -11.42 -13.75 10.16
N TYR A 145 -10.87 -12.70 9.57
CA TYR A 145 -9.73 -12.01 10.13
C TYR A 145 -9.89 -10.50 10.00
N THR A 146 -9.44 -9.79 11.01
CA THR A 146 -9.42 -8.34 11.08
C THR A 146 -7.97 -7.89 11.10
N ASP A 147 -7.61 -7.09 10.11
CA ASP A 147 -6.26 -6.56 9.97
C ASP A 147 -6.19 -5.17 10.62
N TYR A 148 -5.56 -5.11 11.79
CA TYR A 148 -5.26 -3.88 12.51
C TYR A 148 -3.82 -3.42 12.24
N SER A 149 -3.12 -4.02 11.28
CA SER A 149 -1.77 -3.60 10.90
C SER A 149 -1.83 -2.17 10.39
N GLY A 150 -1.07 -1.28 11.03
CA GLY A 150 -1.14 0.15 10.73
C GLY A 150 -2.41 0.87 11.22
N TRP A 151 -3.33 0.18 11.93
CA TRP A 151 -4.39 0.81 12.72
C TRP A 151 -3.85 1.38 14.03
N ARG A 152 -4.67 2.25 14.64
CA ARG A 152 -4.24 3.28 15.60
C ARG A 152 -3.50 2.72 16.82
N ARG A 153 -2.53 3.52 17.26
CA ARG A 153 -1.92 3.57 18.60
C ARG A 153 -2.82 2.91 19.66
N LEU A 154 -2.34 1.81 20.28
CA LEU A 154 -2.89 1.36 21.55
C LEU A 154 -2.77 2.50 22.56
N GLU A 155 -3.81 2.74 23.36
CA GLU A 155 -3.74 3.67 24.49
C GLU A 155 -2.47 3.32 25.29
N ASP A 156 -1.62 4.32 25.55
CA ASP A 156 -0.34 4.20 26.26
C ASP A 156 0.89 3.61 25.53
N SER A 157 0.86 3.35 24.22
CA SER A 157 2.06 2.91 23.46
C SER A 157 2.63 3.99 22.51
N SER A 158 3.97 4.09 22.42
CA SER A 158 4.70 4.88 21.42
C SER A 158 4.79 4.20 20.05
N ASP A 159 4.51 2.89 20.01
CA ASP A 159 4.85 2.05 18.87
C ASP A 159 3.59 1.72 18.07
N THR A 160 3.55 2.16 16.80
CA THR A 160 2.61 1.60 15.83
C THR A 160 3.08 0.21 15.47
N LEU A 161 2.35 -0.83 15.89
CA LEU A 161 2.72 -2.20 15.58
C LEU A 161 2.70 -2.40 14.05
N PRO A 162 3.84 -2.79 13.44
CA PRO A 162 3.94 -2.93 11.99
C PRO A 162 3.05 -4.05 11.45
N LEU A 163 2.72 -5.07 12.24
CA LEU A 163 1.75 -6.12 11.93
C LEU A 163 0.94 -6.40 13.19
N TRP A 164 -0.39 -6.32 13.08
CA TRP A 164 -1.34 -6.81 14.08
C TRP A 164 -2.57 -7.33 13.35
N ILE A 165 -2.75 -8.65 13.34
CA ILE A 165 -3.92 -9.28 12.74
C ILE A 165 -4.54 -10.18 13.78
N GLU A 166 -5.85 -10.05 13.96
CA GLU A 166 -6.63 -11.02 14.72
C GLU A 166 -7.42 -11.86 13.72
N ALA A 167 -7.42 -13.17 13.92
CA ALA A 167 -8.27 -14.08 13.16
C ALA A 167 -9.02 -14.99 14.11
N GLU A 168 -10.28 -15.24 13.79
CA GLU A 168 -11.13 -16.13 14.53
C GLU A 168 -11.50 -17.32 13.65
N ASP A 169 -11.37 -18.49 14.25
CA ASP A 169 -11.82 -19.75 13.70
C ASP A 169 -12.89 -20.35 14.63
N PRO A 170 -14.17 -20.05 14.36
CA PRO A 170 -15.28 -20.59 15.14
C PRO A 170 -15.41 -22.11 15.05
N ALA A 171 -14.89 -22.75 13.99
CA ALA A 171 -15.03 -24.19 13.79
C ALA A 171 -14.17 -25.01 14.77
N HIS A 172 -13.01 -24.47 15.18
CA HIS A 172 -12.10 -25.11 16.13
C HIS A 172 -11.99 -24.35 17.45
N HIS A 173 -12.82 -23.33 17.67
CA HIS A 173 -12.75 -22.47 18.86
C HIS A 173 -11.35 -21.86 19.08
N ARG A 174 -10.71 -21.40 17.99
CA ARG A 174 -9.36 -20.82 18.04
C ARG A 174 -9.37 -19.34 17.70
N HIS A 175 -8.65 -18.57 18.52
CA HIS A 175 -8.33 -17.18 18.24
C HIS A 175 -6.83 -17.05 17.94
N PHE A 176 -6.51 -16.38 16.84
CA PHE A 176 -5.15 -16.16 16.36
C PHE A 176 -4.79 -14.68 16.45
N THR A 177 -3.64 -14.37 17.04
CA THR A 177 -3.05 -13.03 17.00
C THR A 177 -1.69 -13.10 16.30
N PHE A 178 -1.50 -12.30 15.26
CA PHE A 178 -0.25 -12.20 14.51
C PHE A 178 0.39 -10.83 14.73
N GLU A 179 1.58 -10.81 15.29
CA GLU A 179 2.28 -9.58 15.67
C GLU A 179 3.70 -9.55 15.10
N HIS A 180 4.22 -8.34 14.89
CA HIS A 180 5.63 -8.14 14.51
C HIS A 180 6.30 -7.14 15.45
N HIS A 181 7.28 -7.63 16.21
CA HIS A 181 8.01 -6.87 17.22
C HIS A 181 9.49 -6.84 16.87
N GLY A 182 9.99 -5.68 16.42
CA GLY A 182 11.39 -5.50 16.06
C GLY A 182 11.87 -6.44 14.94
N ILE A 183 12.68 -7.45 15.30
CA ILE A 183 13.24 -8.45 14.38
C ILE A 183 12.47 -9.77 14.36
N SER A 184 11.54 -9.99 15.29
CA SER A 184 10.81 -11.24 15.44
C SER A 184 9.34 -11.09 15.09
N LEU A 185 8.78 -12.19 14.62
CA LEU A 185 7.37 -12.37 14.32
C LEU A 185 6.76 -13.29 15.37
N ARG A 186 5.55 -12.98 15.82
CA ARG A 186 4.87 -13.74 16.86
C ARG A 186 3.50 -14.18 16.36
N THR A 187 3.15 -15.43 16.63
CA THR A 187 1.79 -15.94 16.49
C THR A 187 1.34 -16.50 17.82
N ILE A 188 0.22 -15.99 18.31
CA ILE A 188 -0.44 -16.45 19.52
C ILE A 188 -1.71 -17.17 19.08
N ILE A 189 -1.83 -18.44 19.46
CA ILE A 189 -3.04 -19.23 19.23
C ILE A 189 -3.63 -19.50 20.59
N THR A 190 -4.84 -19.00 20.81
CA THR A 190 -5.61 -19.23 22.04
C THR A 190 -6.75 -20.16 21.69
N ASP A 191 -6.79 -21.31 22.34
CA ASP A 191 -7.94 -22.20 22.33
C ASP A 191 -8.96 -21.66 23.33
N CYS A 192 -10.13 -21.29 22.85
CA CYS A 192 -11.16 -20.61 23.65
C CYS A 192 -11.83 -21.56 24.68
N ASP A 193 -11.81 -22.87 24.44
CA ASP A 193 -12.45 -23.86 25.31
C ASP A 193 -11.53 -24.26 26.47
N THR A 194 -10.26 -24.46 26.17
CA THR A 194 -9.26 -24.92 27.15
C THR A 194 -8.44 -23.79 27.77
N GLN A 195 -8.58 -22.57 27.25
CA GLN A 195 -7.74 -21.40 27.56
C GLN A 195 -6.24 -21.67 27.37
N THR A 196 -5.89 -22.69 26.59
CA THR A 196 -4.49 -23.01 26.30
C THR A 196 -3.95 -21.99 25.30
N VAL A 197 -2.79 -21.41 25.65
CA VAL A 197 -2.14 -20.38 24.83
C VAL A 197 -0.85 -20.96 24.25
N LYS A 198 -0.82 -21.15 22.93
CA LYS A 198 0.39 -21.51 22.20
C LYS A 198 1.01 -20.24 21.63
N ASN A 199 2.28 -20.02 21.92
CA ASN A 199 3.04 -18.87 21.43
C ASN A 199 4.20 -19.35 20.56
N SER A 200 4.18 -18.99 19.28
CA SER A 200 5.21 -19.33 18.31
C SER A 200 5.96 -18.07 17.87
N LEU A 201 7.29 -18.14 17.84
CA LEU A 201 8.17 -17.05 17.39
C LEU A 201 8.87 -17.44 16.09
N TYR A 202 8.89 -16.52 15.13
CA TYR A 202 9.50 -16.73 13.82
C TYR A 202 10.52 -15.64 13.52
N LEU A 203 11.63 -16.06 12.92
CA LEU A 203 12.61 -15.14 12.33
C LEU A 203 12.32 -14.90 10.84
N ARG A 204 11.76 -15.90 10.15
CA ARG A 204 11.38 -15.79 8.74
C ARG A 204 9.87 -15.66 8.63
N ARG A 205 9.46 -14.77 7.72
CA ARG A 205 8.04 -14.42 7.51
C ARG A 205 7.25 -15.51 6.80
N GLU A 206 7.96 -16.36 6.05
CA GLU A 206 7.37 -17.46 5.32
C GLU A 206 6.91 -18.60 6.24
N ASP A 207 7.64 -18.80 7.35
CA ASP A 207 7.39 -19.88 8.31
C ASP A 207 6.05 -19.68 9.03
N MET A 208 5.70 -18.43 9.37
CA MET A 208 4.41 -18.08 9.97
C MET A 208 3.23 -18.50 9.07
N ALA A 209 3.33 -18.22 7.77
CA ALA A 209 2.29 -18.59 6.81
C ALA A 209 2.23 -20.10 6.58
N ALA A 210 3.38 -20.78 6.62
CA ALA A 210 3.47 -22.23 6.46
C ALA A 210 2.86 -22.95 7.67
N GLU A 211 3.17 -22.54 8.90
CA GLU A 211 2.58 -23.13 10.11
C GLU A 211 1.07 -22.90 10.14
N LEU A 212 0.61 -21.69 9.79
CA LEU A 212 -0.82 -21.41 9.72
C LEU A 212 -1.53 -22.33 8.71
N LEU A 213 -0.96 -22.54 7.52
CA LEU A 213 -1.55 -23.45 6.53
C LEU A 213 -1.47 -24.92 6.95
N ALA A 214 -0.42 -25.33 7.67
CA ALA A 214 -0.27 -26.68 8.18
C ALA A 214 -1.35 -27.04 9.19
N LEU A 215 -1.79 -26.08 10.01
CA LEU A 215 -2.88 -26.28 10.99
C LEU A 215 -4.23 -26.63 10.33
N PHE A 216 -4.46 -26.20 9.10
CA PHE A 216 -5.71 -26.43 8.34
C PHE A 216 -5.50 -27.34 7.13
N GLN A 217 -4.39 -28.10 7.10
CA GLN A 217 -3.99 -28.85 5.91
C GLN A 217 -5.04 -29.89 5.48
N GLU A 218 -5.76 -30.48 6.43
CA GLU A 218 -6.76 -31.52 6.19
C GLU A 218 -8.09 -30.95 5.67
N GLU A 219 -8.42 -29.70 6.00
CA GLU A 219 -9.67 -29.04 5.62
C GLU A 219 -9.56 -28.20 4.35
N LEU A 220 -8.33 -27.80 4.00
CA LEU A 220 -8.10 -27.04 2.80
C LEU A 220 -8.23 -27.93 1.56
N PRO A 221 -8.98 -27.50 0.52
CA PRO A 221 -9.07 -28.28 -0.70
C PRO A 221 -7.68 -28.39 -1.35
N VAL A 222 -7.27 -29.63 -1.57
CA VAL A 222 -6.11 -29.97 -2.39
C VAL A 222 -6.52 -29.69 -3.83
N TYR A 223 -6.03 -28.58 -4.38
CA TYR A 223 -6.24 -28.32 -5.81
C TYR A 223 -5.55 -29.42 -6.61
N GLN A 224 -6.34 -30.15 -7.39
CA GLN A 224 -5.81 -31.04 -8.41
C GLN A 224 -4.81 -30.26 -9.28
N PRO A 225 -3.64 -30.85 -9.60
CA PRO A 225 -2.70 -30.22 -10.51
C PRO A 225 -3.43 -29.75 -11.77
N TRP A 226 -3.08 -28.57 -12.30
CA TRP A 226 -3.73 -28.09 -13.52
C TRP A 226 -3.68 -29.17 -14.60
N SER A 227 -4.83 -29.44 -15.23
CA SER A 227 -4.91 -30.34 -16.38
C SER A 227 -3.94 -29.88 -17.47
N LYS A 228 -3.41 -30.82 -18.26
CA LYS A 228 -2.46 -30.52 -19.35
C LYS A 228 -2.99 -29.43 -20.28
N GLU A 229 -4.28 -29.47 -20.58
CA GLU A 229 -4.99 -28.49 -21.41
C GLU A 229 -5.01 -27.07 -20.79
N ARG A 230 -5.22 -26.97 -19.47
CA ARG A 230 -5.23 -25.69 -18.76
C ARG A 230 -3.82 -25.09 -18.68
N ARG A 231 -2.79 -25.93 -18.48
CA ARG A 231 -1.38 -25.50 -18.55
C ARG A 231 -1.06 -24.96 -19.93
N TRP A 232 -1.37 -25.72 -20.98
CA TRP A 232 -1.15 -25.30 -22.36
C TRP A 232 -1.82 -23.96 -22.67
N LYS A 233 -3.10 -23.76 -22.32
CA LYS A 233 -3.80 -22.48 -22.49
C LYS A 233 -3.22 -21.32 -21.66
N SER A 234 -2.50 -21.61 -20.57
CA SER A 234 -1.81 -20.59 -19.77
C SER A 234 -0.48 -20.22 -20.43
N ASP A 235 0.29 -21.21 -20.86
CA ASP A 235 1.59 -21.04 -21.49
C ASP A 235 1.44 -20.28 -22.82
N THR A 236 0.44 -20.62 -23.64
CA THR A 236 0.13 -19.91 -24.89
C THR A 236 -0.30 -18.45 -24.69
N ARG A 237 -0.77 -18.06 -23.50
CA ARG A 237 -1.10 -16.66 -23.18
C ARG A 237 0.14 -15.83 -22.83
N HIS A 238 1.23 -16.47 -22.41
CA HIS A 238 2.47 -15.80 -22.02
C HIS A 238 3.57 -15.88 -23.09
N ASP A 239 3.50 -16.86 -23.99
CA ASP A 239 4.45 -17.07 -25.08
C ASP A 239 4.62 -15.89 -26.06
N PRO A 240 3.56 -15.19 -26.52
CA PRO A 240 3.74 -14.13 -27.51
C PRO A 240 4.55 -12.95 -26.94
N SER A 241 4.33 -12.63 -25.66
CA SER A 241 5.02 -11.54 -24.96
C SER A 241 6.49 -11.87 -24.70
N LEU A 242 6.81 -13.10 -24.30
CA LEU A 242 8.18 -13.49 -24.00
C LEU A 242 9.00 -13.62 -25.28
N ALA A 243 8.45 -14.25 -26.33
CA ALA A 243 9.12 -14.37 -27.63
C ALA A 243 9.45 -12.99 -28.24
N GLN A 244 8.54 -12.02 -28.14
CA GLN A 244 8.81 -10.62 -28.55
C GLN A 244 9.91 -9.97 -27.72
N THR A 245 9.90 -10.16 -26.39
CA THR A 245 10.94 -9.61 -25.50
C THR A 245 12.32 -10.21 -25.79
N PHE A 246 12.39 -11.51 -26.10
CA PHE A 246 13.64 -12.17 -26.51
C PHE A 246 14.12 -11.70 -27.89
N GLN A 247 13.22 -11.49 -28.85
CA GLN A 247 13.59 -10.90 -30.16
C GLN A 247 14.06 -9.46 -30.03
N GLU A 248 13.43 -8.64 -29.20
CA GLU A 248 13.84 -7.25 -28.95
C GLU A 248 15.22 -7.18 -28.28
N THR A 249 15.45 -7.99 -27.24
CA THR A 249 16.74 -8.02 -26.53
C THR A 249 17.88 -8.56 -27.39
N THR A 250 17.62 -9.55 -28.26
CA THR A 250 18.61 -10.05 -29.22
C THR A 250 18.90 -9.04 -30.33
N ASN A 251 17.90 -8.35 -30.86
CA ASN A 251 18.06 -7.26 -31.83
C ASN A 251 18.84 -6.07 -31.26
N ILE A 252 18.59 -5.69 -29.99
CA ILE A 252 19.36 -4.65 -29.29
C ILE A 252 20.82 -5.07 -29.12
N ARG A 253 21.10 -6.32 -28.74
CA ARG A 253 22.46 -6.88 -28.65
C ARG A 253 23.19 -6.86 -30.00
N GLN A 254 22.53 -7.25 -31.08
CA GLN A 254 23.14 -7.23 -32.42
C GLN A 254 23.42 -5.80 -32.91
N LYS A 255 22.51 -4.83 -32.67
CA LYS A 255 22.73 -3.41 -33.01
C LYS A 255 23.87 -2.79 -32.18
N THR A 256 24.00 -3.13 -30.91
CA THR A 256 25.10 -2.65 -30.06
C THR A 256 26.45 -3.26 -30.47
N MET A 257 26.48 -4.53 -30.90
CA MET A 257 27.69 -5.14 -31.46
C MET A 257 28.11 -4.48 -32.80
N LYS A 258 27.17 -4.23 -33.72
CA LYS A 258 27.45 -3.51 -34.98
C LYS A 258 27.95 -2.07 -34.77
N ARG A 259 27.42 -1.36 -33.76
CA ARG A 259 27.92 -0.02 -33.37
C ARG A 259 29.34 -0.05 -32.79
N LYS A 260 29.72 -1.11 -32.07
CA LYS A 260 31.08 -1.28 -31.52
C LYS A 260 32.10 -1.61 -32.61
N THR A 261 31.75 -2.40 -33.62
CA THR A 261 32.64 -2.71 -34.76
C THR A 261 32.84 -1.52 -35.69
N GLY A 262 31.79 -0.74 -35.99
CA GLY A 262 31.90 0.48 -36.82
C GLY A 262 32.65 1.65 -36.16
N ARG A 263 32.79 1.66 -34.82
CA ARG A 263 33.64 2.61 -34.10
C ARG A 263 35.12 2.22 -34.09
N ARG A 264 35.44 0.93 -34.23
CA ARG A 264 36.83 0.45 -34.34
C ARG A 264 37.42 0.67 -35.74
N SER A 265 36.60 0.70 -36.79
CA SER A 265 37.07 0.93 -38.18
C SER A 265 37.29 2.41 -38.55
N LYS A 266 36.89 3.37 -37.70
CA LYS A 266 37.09 4.82 -37.91
C LYS A 266 38.25 5.40 -37.09
N LYS A 267 39.07 4.56 -36.49
CA LYS A 267 40.21 4.95 -35.64
C LYS A 267 41.55 4.36 -36.12
N SER A 268 41.63 3.92 -37.37
CA SER A 268 42.88 3.55 -38.03
C SER A 268 43.10 4.42 -39.25
#